data_AF-A0A1V3NST6-F1
#
_entry.id   AF-A0A1V3NST6-F1
#
_cell.length_a   1.000
_cell.length_b   1.000
_cell.length_c   1.000
_cell.angle_alpha   90.00
_cell.angle_beta   90.00
_cell.angle_gamma   90.00
#
_symmetry.space_group_name_H-M   'P 1'
#
loop_
_entity.id
_entity.type
_entity.pdbx_description
1 polymer ?
#
loop_
_entity_poly.entity_id
_entity_poly.type
_entity_poly.pdbx_seq_one_letter_code
_entity_poly.pdbx_strand_id
1 'polypeptide(L)'
;MSALLQRVFNLRRDELVPVLLAALFFFCILTALMLLRPARDALGMQRGIEAVRWLFMGTAVVTLLVNPVFGLLVSRFRRLHFISATYTFFALSLVGFYLLMVMAPEAVGVTSGQVFYVWFSVFNLFVTMVFWALMADRFSLEQGKRFFGMIAVGGTCGAIFGPWLASVLVHPIGTPALLLVSAGFLMLALVAAWIVARLQPERRQGADEDDPEAPPAVSEHAIIGGSAWEGLRAVFRSRYLLGIAAYVVILAIMATFIYFTRLQMVAALGDDVDFRTAWFARIDLITQLATLFMQAVVAGHVMRRLGVPLTLALLPVTVSLGFIGLAIVGSLAVLIAFEATFRAVQRALMRPARETLYTVVSREDKYKSKAFIDTFIYRAGDVAGAQAEGLLGRLGMGLAALASVAVPLAIAWAMLGIWLGRTQRRLAEGAAEPRTVSGLEPVEQRR
;
A
#
# COMPACT_ATOMS: atom_id res chain seq x y z
N MET A 1 29.61 -4.52 -17.16
CA MET A 1 28.30 -4.48 -16.46
C MET A 1 27.09 -4.87 -17.34
N SER A 2 27.19 -4.81 -18.68
CA SER A 2 26.08 -5.15 -19.60
C SER A 2 25.81 -6.66 -19.80
N ALA A 3 26.86 -7.50 -19.84
CA ALA A 3 26.71 -8.93 -20.16
C ALA A 3 26.03 -9.77 -19.05
N LEU A 4 26.19 -9.36 -17.78
CA LEU A 4 25.64 -10.07 -16.62
C LEU A 4 24.14 -9.77 -16.45
N LEU A 5 23.72 -8.52 -16.68
CA LEU A 5 22.32 -8.11 -16.76
C LEU A 5 21.60 -8.77 -17.96
N GLN A 6 22.28 -8.89 -19.10
CA GLN A 6 21.72 -9.54 -20.31
C GLN A 6 21.44 -11.04 -20.09
N ARG A 7 22.36 -11.77 -19.44
CA ARG A 7 22.18 -13.22 -19.20
C ARG A 7 21.17 -13.54 -18.10
N VAL A 8 21.07 -12.71 -17.05
CA VAL A 8 20.15 -12.97 -15.93
C VAL A 8 18.71 -12.56 -16.27
N PHE A 9 18.51 -11.51 -17.08
CA PHE A 9 17.17 -10.97 -17.37
C PHE A 9 16.71 -11.11 -18.84
N ASN A 10 17.49 -11.81 -19.67
CA ASN A 10 17.20 -12.05 -21.09
C ASN A 10 16.97 -10.76 -21.90
N LEU A 11 17.58 -9.63 -21.50
CA LEU A 11 17.32 -8.30 -22.08
C LEU A 11 17.88 -8.17 -23.51
N ARG A 12 17.03 -7.82 -24.49
CA ARG A 12 17.47 -7.32 -25.80
C ARG A 12 18.07 -5.91 -25.62
N ARG A 13 19.08 -5.55 -26.42
CA ARG A 13 19.84 -4.27 -26.26
C ARG A 13 18.94 -3.04 -26.41
N ASP A 14 17.93 -3.17 -27.26
CA ASP A 14 16.88 -2.26 -27.65
C ASP A 14 15.82 -2.04 -26.55
N GLU A 15 15.68 -2.96 -25.59
CA GLU A 15 14.69 -2.90 -24.51
C GLU A 15 15.27 -2.35 -23.19
N LEU A 16 16.60 -2.28 -23.07
CA LEU A 16 17.28 -1.94 -21.82
C LEU A 16 17.09 -0.46 -21.41
N VAL A 17 17.12 0.46 -22.38
CA VAL A 17 16.97 1.89 -22.12
C VAL A 17 15.56 2.25 -21.63
N PRO A 18 14.46 1.81 -22.28
CA PRO A 18 13.10 2.02 -21.76
C PRO A 18 12.89 1.46 -20.34
N VAL A 19 13.45 0.29 -20.05
CA VAL A 19 13.30 -0.36 -18.73
C VAL A 19 14.07 0.41 -17.65
N LEU A 20 15.29 0.86 -17.92
CA LEU A 20 16.04 1.70 -16.97
C LEU A 20 15.37 3.04 -16.73
N LEU A 21 14.81 3.66 -17.77
CA LEU A 21 14.05 4.90 -17.62
C LEU A 21 12.75 4.70 -16.84
N ALA A 22 12.05 3.58 -17.04
CA ALA A 22 10.89 3.22 -16.23
C ALA A 22 11.28 2.98 -14.75
N ALA A 23 12.44 2.34 -14.51
CA ALA A 23 12.97 2.16 -13.16
C ALA A 23 13.37 3.51 -12.52
N LEU A 24 14.00 4.43 -13.28
CA LEU A 24 14.32 5.79 -12.83
C LEU A 24 13.06 6.60 -12.57
N PHE A 25 12.06 6.48 -13.42
CA PHE A 25 10.76 7.11 -13.25
C PHE A 25 10.11 6.65 -11.94
N PHE A 26 10.09 5.34 -11.68
CA PHE A 26 9.54 4.80 -10.45
C PHE A 26 10.36 5.18 -9.21
N PHE A 27 11.69 5.19 -9.34
CA PHE A 27 12.61 5.69 -8.32
C PHE A 27 12.27 7.12 -7.92
N CYS A 28 12.16 8.03 -8.89
CA CYS A 28 11.89 9.44 -8.64
C CYS A 28 10.53 9.65 -7.94
N ILE A 29 9.50 8.93 -8.38
CA ILE A 29 8.17 8.96 -7.75
C ILE A 29 8.22 8.49 -6.30
N LEU A 30 8.83 7.33 -6.05
CA LEU A 30 8.90 6.77 -4.70
C LEU A 30 9.80 7.62 -3.80
N THR A 31 10.85 8.24 -4.32
CA THR A 31 11.66 9.22 -3.60
C THR A 31 10.82 10.43 -3.22
N ALA A 32 10.12 11.06 -4.16
CA ALA A 32 9.25 12.20 -3.88
C ALA A 32 8.22 11.88 -2.79
N LEU A 33 7.60 10.70 -2.87
CA LEU A 33 6.58 10.25 -1.94
C LEU A 33 7.16 9.92 -0.56
N MET A 34 8.23 9.14 -0.49
CA MET A 34 8.82 8.72 0.78
C MET A 34 9.63 9.83 1.46
N LEU A 35 10.09 10.84 0.72
CA LEU A 35 10.68 12.06 1.28
C LEU A 35 9.64 12.87 2.08
N LEU A 36 8.40 12.96 1.56
CA LEU A 36 7.32 13.74 2.18
C LEU A 36 6.61 13.05 3.33
N ARG A 37 6.70 11.72 3.42
CA ARG A 37 6.03 10.96 4.49
C ARG A 37 6.48 11.38 5.90
N PRO A 38 7.79 11.48 6.21
CA PRO A 38 8.24 12.00 7.51
C PRO A 38 7.75 13.43 7.79
N ALA A 39 7.79 14.29 6.77
CA ALA A 39 7.30 15.67 6.88
C ALA A 39 5.80 15.71 7.17
N ARG A 40 5.00 14.86 6.53
CA ARG A 40 3.57 14.71 6.79
C ARG A 40 3.31 14.35 8.26
N ASP A 41 4.07 13.42 8.81
CA ASP A 41 3.90 12.96 10.19
C ASP A 41 4.20 14.08 11.19
N ALA A 42 5.32 14.78 10.99
CA ALA A 42 5.71 15.90 11.84
C ALA A 42 4.74 17.07 11.76
N LEU A 43 4.35 17.48 10.54
CA LEU A 43 3.39 18.56 10.31
C LEU A 43 1.99 18.23 10.86
N GLY A 44 1.55 16.97 10.71
CA GLY A 44 0.28 16.51 11.26
C GLY A 44 0.20 16.58 12.79
N MET A 45 1.33 16.42 13.48
CA MET A 45 1.42 16.46 14.94
C MET A 45 1.55 17.87 15.52
N GLN A 46 1.57 18.94 14.72
CA GLN A 46 1.75 20.31 15.24
C GLN A 46 0.66 20.75 16.23
N ARG A 47 -0.60 20.29 16.07
CA ARG A 47 -1.68 20.49 17.06
C ARG A 47 -1.80 19.35 18.08
N GLY A 48 -0.76 18.55 18.22
CA GLY A 48 -0.76 17.35 19.03
C GLY A 48 -1.38 16.13 18.34
N ILE A 49 -1.27 14.99 19.01
CA ILE A 49 -1.66 13.68 18.47
C ILE A 49 -3.18 13.55 18.31
N GLU A 50 -3.96 14.24 19.14
CA GLU A 50 -5.42 14.27 19.03
C GLU A 50 -5.88 14.83 17.68
N ALA A 51 -5.19 15.84 17.16
CA ALA A 51 -5.50 16.37 15.84
C ALA A 51 -5.27 15.33 14.74
N VAL A 52 -4.22 14.49 14.86
CA VAL A 52 -3.95 13.41 13.90
C VAL A 52 -5.10 12.40 13.85
N ARG A 53 -5.75 12.11 15.00
CA ARG A 53 -6.92 11.23 15.05
C ARG A 53 -8.09 11.77 14.22
N TRP A 54 -8.33 13.08 14.26
CA TRP A 54 -9.32 13.75 13.40
C TRP A 54 -8.88 13.82 11.93
N LEU A 55 -7.58 13.97 11.67
CA LEU A 55 -7.04 13.95 10.29
C LEU A 55 -7.23 12.59 9.61
N PHE A 56 -7.24 11.48 10.35
CA PHE A 56 -7.62 10.17 9.80
C PHE A 56 -9.06 10.16 9.27
N MET A 57 -9.99 10.76 10.02
CA MET A 57 -11.39 10.88 9.61
C MET A 57 -11.52 11.77 8.37
N GLY A 58 -10.88 12.94 8.38
CA GLY A 58 -10.83 13.83 7.21
C GLY A 58 -10.23 13.15 5.98
N THR A 59 -9.13 12.41 6.16
CA THR A 59 -8.49 11.63 5.10
C THR A 59 -9.42 10.54 4.54
N ALA A 60 -10.14 9.82 5.40
CA ALA A 60 -11.08 8.79 4.96
C ALA A 60 -12.19 9.40 4.09
N VAL A 61 -12.80 10.51 4.55
CA VAL A 61 -13.85 11.22 3.79
C VAL A 61 -13.33 11.73 2.46
N VAL A 62 -12.19 12.45 2.46
CA VAL A 62 -11.61 13.01 1.23
C VAL A 62 -11.22 11.90 0.25
N THR A 63 -10.61 10.81 0.73
CA THR A 63 -10.22 9.68 -0.14
C THR A 63 -11.45 9.05 -0.80
N LEU A 64 -12.55 8.90 -0.07
CA LEU A 64 -13.81 8.38 -0.62
C LEU A 64 -14.43 9.31 -1.66
N LEU A 65 -14.36 10.63 -1.44
CA LEU A 65 -14.88 11.63 -2.38
C LEU A 65 -14.04 11.76 -3.65
N VAL A 66 -12.72 11.59 -3.54
CA VAL A 66 -11.81 11.72 -4.68
C VAL A 66 -11.82 10.49 -5.59
N ASN A 67 -12.17 9.30 -5.07
CA ASN A 67 -12.13 8.06 -5.85
C ASN A 67 -13.05 8.07 -7.10
N PRO A 68 -14.31 8.55 -7.05
CA PRO A 68 -15.14 8.71 -8.25
C PRO A 68 -14.59 9.75 -9.24
N VAL A 69 -14.06 10.86 -8.70
CA VAL A 69 -13.46 11.93 -9.51
C VAL A 69 -12.29 11.40 -10.33
N PHE A 70 -11.48 10.52 -9.74
CA PHE A 70 -10.40 9.82 -10.44
C PHE A 70 -10.90 8.97 -11.61
N GLY A 71 -11.93 8.13 -11.40
CA GLY A 71 -12.49 7.29 -12.47
C GLY A 71 -13.02 8.10 -13.65
N LEU A 72 -13.61 9.27 -13.38
CA LEU A 72 -14.09 10.20 -14.40
C LEU A 72 -12.95 10.91 -15.15
N LEU A 73 -11.87 11.28 -14.45
CA LEU A 73 -10.72 11.94 -15.04
C LEU A 73 -9.94 10.99 -15.97
N VAL A 74 -9.65 9.76 -15.52
CA VAL A 74 -8.90 8.78 -16.31
C VAL A 74 -9.63 8.37 -17.59
N SER A 75 -10.96 8.31 -17.55
CA SER A 75 -11.76 7.94 -18.73
C SER A 75 -11.88 9.06 -19.77
N ARG A 76 -11.61 10.33 -19.42
CA ARG A 76 -11.76 11.47 -20.34
C ARG A 76 -10.47 11.96 -21.00
N PHE A 77 -9.30 11.76 -20.38
CA PHE A 77 -8.06 12.36 -20.87
C PHE A 77 -7.12 11.34 -21.52
N ARG A 78 -6.40 11.76 -22.59
CA ARG A 78 -5.29 10.97 -23.14
C ARG A 78 -4.25 10.76 -22.04
N ARG A 79 -3.83 9.50 -21.82
CA ARG A 79 -3.04 9.09 -20.65
C ARG A 79 -1.86 10.01 -20.38
N LEU A 80 -0.98 10.27 -21.35
CA LEU A 80 0.22 11.09 -21.14
C LEU A 80 -0.06 12.56 -20.72
N HIS A 81 -1.13 13.16 -21.23
CA HIS A 81 -1.55 14.51 -20.82
C HIS A 81 -2.08 14.50 -19.39
N PHE A 82 -2.84 13.47 -19.04
CA PHE A 82 -3.32 13.27 -17.67
C PHE A 82 -2.15 13.10 -16.68
N ILE A 83 -1.13 12.31 -17.03
CA ILE A 83 0.09 12.15 -16.21
C ILE A 83 0.77 13.50 -16.00
N SER A 84 0.98 14.24 -17.10
CA SER A 84 1.66 15.53 -17.06
C SER A 84 0.90 16.53 -16.20
N ALA A 85 -0.41 16.67 -16.42
CA ALA A 85 -1.27 17.53 -15.60
C ALA A 85 -1.23 17.13 -14.12
N THR A 86 -1.28 15.83 -13.81
CA THR A 86 -1.29 15.35 -12.43
C THR A 86 0.02 15.64 -11.70
N TYR A 87 1.19 15.32 -12.30
CA TYR A 87 2.47 15.58 -11.65
C TYR A 87 2.79 17.07 -11.56
N THR A 88 2.46 17.86 -12.58
CA THR A 88 2.60 19.32 -12.52
C THR A 88 1.67 19.92 -11.46
N PHE A 89 0.42 19.47 -11.36
CA PHE A 89 -0.50 19.92 -10.31
C PHE A 89 0.05 19.65 -8.91
N PHE A 90 0.56 18.43 -8.66
CA PHE A 90 1.14 18.11 -7.36
C PHE A 90 2.45 18.87 -7.09
N ALA A 91 3.32 19.05 -8.09
CA ALA A 91 4.53 19.85 -7.95
C ALA A 91 4.21 21.32 -7.63
N LEU A 92 3.26 21.93 -8.34
CA LEU A 92 2.80 23.30 -8.06
C LEU A 92 2.13 23.42 -6.69
N SER A 93 1.35 22.41 -6.29
CA SER A 93 0.75 22.37 -4.95
C SER A 93 1.81 22.33 -3.85
N LEU A 94 2.90 21.56 -4.04
CA LEU A 94 4.03 21.51 -3.10
C LEU A 94 4.74 22.86 -2.98
N VAL A 95 4.92 23.58 -4.10
CA VAL A 95 5.44 24.95 -4.10
C VAL A 95 4.47 25.88 -3.35
N GLY A 96 3.16 25.75 -3.58
CA GLY A 96 2.13 26.50 -2.86
C GLY A 96 2.16 26.28 -1.35
N PHE A 97 2.25 25.02 -0.90
CA PHE A 97 2.40 24.69 0.52
C PHE A 97 3.69 25.24 1.11
N TYR A 98 4.81 25.15 0.39
CA TYR A 98 6.07 25.76 0.80
C TYR A 98 5.94 27.28 1.01
N LEU A 99 5.37 27.99 0.03
CA LEU A 99 5.16 29.43 0.12
C LEU A 99 4.24 29.80 1.29
N LEU A 100 3.16 29.04 1.51
CA LEU A 100 2.25 29.25 2.65
C LEU A 100 2.96 29.06 4.00
N MET A 101 3.82 28.05 4.11
CA MET A 101 4.55 27.76 5.35
C MET A 101 5.64 28.79 5.65
N VAL A 102 6.29 29.35 4.62
CA VAL A 102 7.38 30.33 4.78
C VAL A 102 6.86 31.76 4.89
N MET A 103 5.84 32.13 4.11
CA MET A 103 5.35 33.52 4.03
C MET A 103 4.24 33.83 5.04
N ALA A 104 3.50 32.82 5.52
CA ALA A 104 2.43 33.00 6.50
C ALA A 104 2.52 32.03 7.69
N PRO A 105 3.67 31.93 8.39
CA PRO A 105 3.88 30.95 9.45
C PRO A 105 2.91 31.14 10.63
N GLU A 106 2.64 32.37 11.06
CA GLU A 106 1.77 32.65 12.21
C GLU A 106 0.27 32.53 11.89
N ALA A 107 -0.15 32.87 10.66
CA ALA A 107 -1.56 32.88 10.28
C ALA A 107 -2.07 31.51 9.80
N VAL A 108 -1.22 30.73 9.13
CA VAL A 108 -1.66 29.52 8.41
C VAL A 108 -0.73 28.31 8.64
N GLY A 109 0.45 28.46 9.25
CA GLY A 109 1.44 27.37 9.37
C GLY A 109 0.84 26.07 9.90
N VAL A 110 0.12 26.14 11.03
CA VAL A 110 -0.47 24.97 11.67
C VAL A 110 -1.65 24.38 10.88
N THR A 111 -2.54 25.22 10.33
CA THR A 111 -3.67 24.76 9.51
C THR A 111 -3.18 24.19 8.17
N SER A 112 -2.09 24.75 7.61
CA SER A 112 -1.47 24.27 6.38
C SER A 112 -0.85 22.88 6.54
N GLY A 113 -0.25 22.57 7.70
CA GLY A 113 0.26 21.23 8.01
C GLY A 113 -0.85 20.17 8.06
N GLN A 114 -2.01 20.53 8.60
CA GLN A 114 -3.19 19.66 8.63
C GLN A 114 -3.79 19.42 7.23
N VAL A 115 -3.93 20.48 6.43
CA VAL A 115 -4.37 20.36 5.04
C VAL A 115 -3.35 19.55 4.22
N PHE A 116 -2.06 19.77 4.43
CA PHE A 116 -0.98 19.01 3.81
C PHE A 116 -1.05 17.52 4.16
N TYR A 117 -1.39 17.17 5.41
CA TYR A 117 -1.56 15.78 5.84
C TYR A 117 -2.63 15.05 5.01
N VAL A 118 -3.80 15.68 4.84
CA VAL A 118 -4.91 15.13 4.06
C VAL A 118 -4.56 15.11 2.57
N TRP A 119 -3.98 16.20 2.06
CA TRP A 119 -3.50 16.31 0.68
C TRP A 119 -2.46 15.22 0.34
N PHE A 120 -1.52 14.94 1.24
CA PHE A 120 -0.50 13.91 1.06
C PHE A 120 -1.13 12.53 0.89
N SER A 121 -2.21 12.25 1.60
CA SER A 121 -2.92 10.97 1.48
C SER A 121 -3.51 10.77 0.08
N VAL A 122 -4.05 11.84 -0.52
CA VAL A 122 -4.51 11.85 -1.92
C VAL A 122 -3.33 11.70 -2.88
N PHE A 123 -2.28 12.50 -2.70
CA PHE A 123 -1.04 12.44 -3.47
C PHE A 123 -0.44 11.02 -3.51
N ASN A 124 -0.32 10.35 -2.35
CA ASN A 124 0.21 9.00 -2.22
C ASN A 124 -0.55 7.97 -3.09
N LEU A 125 -1.87 8.12 -3.21
CA LEU A 125 -2.69 7.24 -4.06
C LEU A 125 -2.46 7.53 -5.55
N PHE A 126 -2.51 8.80 -5.94
CA PHE A 126 -2.45 9.18 -7.35
C PHE A 126 -1.09 8.90 -7.97
N VAL A 127 0.00 9.25 -7.30
CA VAL A 127 1.30 9.28 -7.97
C VAL A 127 1.73 7.87 -8.41
N THR A 128 1.48 6.88 -7.56
CA THR A 128 1.76 5.47 -7.83
C THR A 128 0.80 4.88 -8.87
N MET A 129 -0.49 5.26 -8.82
CA MET A 129 -1.49 4.76 -9.75
C MET A 129 -1.25 5.24 -11.18
N VAL A 130 -0.95 6.52 -11.34
CA VAL A 130 -0.65 7.16 -12.63
C VAL A 130 0.61 6.54 -13.27
N PHE A 131 1.60 6.19 -12.44
CA PHE A 131 2.78 5.45 -12.89
C PHE A 131 2.42 4.09 -13.50
N TRP A 132 1.66 3.26 -12.79
CA TRP A 132 1.29 1.93 -13.26
C TRP A 132 0.37 1.98 -14.48
N ALA A 133 -0.50 3.00 -14.56
CA ALA A 133 -1.32 3.25 -15.74
C ALA A 133 -0.48 3.54 -17.00
N LEU A 134 0.69 4.20 -16.87
CA LEU A 134 1.62 4.36 -17.99
C LEU A 134 2.32 3.05 -18.32
N MET A 135 2.79 2.31 -17.32
CA MET A 135 3.51 1.06 -17.56
C MET A 135 2.65 0.03 -18.28
N ALA A 136 1.39 -0.12 -17.87
CA ALA A 136 0.43 -1.01 -18.52
C ALA A 136 0.10 -0.60 -19.97
N ASP A 137 0.22 0.67 -20.31
CA ASP A 137 -0.06 1.20 -21.64
C ASP A 137 1.14 1.07 -22.61
N ARG A 138 2.36 1.03 -22.07
CA ARG A 138 3.60 1.05 -22.87
C ARG A 138 4.33 -0.28 -22.96
N PHE A 139 4.18 -1.16 -21.98
CA PHE A 139 4.83 -2.46 -21.99
C PHE A 139 3.82 -3.57 -22.30
N SER A 140 4.20 -4.51 -23.17
CA SER A 140 3.38 -5.70 -23.44
C SER A 140 3.27 -6.60 -22.20
N LEU A 141 2.31 -7.52 -22.18
CA LEU A 141 2.16 -8.50 -21.09
C LEU A 141 3.43 -9.35 -20.89
N GLU A 142 4.09 -9.74 -21.99
CA GLU A 142 5.35 -10.50 -21.95
C GLU A 142 6.51 -9.67 -21.38
N GLN A 143 6.62 -8.41 -21.81
CA GLN A 143 7.60 -7.47 -21.27
C GLN A 143 7.33 -7.20 -19.79
N GLY A 144 6.06 -7.06 -19.38
CA GLY A 144 5.66 -6.85 -18.00
C GLY A 144 6.11 -7.97 -17.08
N LYS A 145 5.91 -9.24 -17.47
CA LYS A 145 6.37 -10.43 -16.71
C LYS A 145 7.89 -10.43 -16.49
N ARG A 146 8.65 -9.86 -17.43
CA ARG A 146 10.13 -9.87 -17.40
C ARG A 146 10.72 -8.64 -16.70
N PHE A 147 10.13 -7.46 -16.90
CA PHE A 147 10.72 -6.18 -16.51
C PHE A 147 10.11 -5.57 -15.26
N PHE A 148 8.87 -5.90 -14.87
CA PHE A 148 8.23 -5.28 -13.71
C PHE A 148 8.97 -5.59 -12.40
N GLY A 149 9.61 -6.76 -12.30
CA GLY A 149 10.51 -7.07 -11.18
C GLY A 149 11.70 -6.10 -11.10
N MET A 150 12.36 -5.84 -12.23
CA MET A 150 13.49 -4.89 -12.31
C MET A 150 13.05 -3.43 -12.06
N ILE A 151 11.91 -3.02 -12.62
CA ILE A 151 11.32 -1.71 -12.39
C ILE A 151 10.98 -1.53 -10.89
N ALA A 152 10.43 -2.56 -10.25
CA ALA A 152 10.11 -2.56 -8.83
C ALA A 152 11.36 -2.40 -7.92
N VAL A 153 12.53 -2.85 -8.37
CA VAL A 153 13.81 -2.56 -7.68
C VAL A 153 14.07 -1.05 -7.66
N GLY A 154 13.86 -0.35 -8.79
CA GLY A 154 13.97 1.11 -8.85
C GLY A 154 13.06 1.82 -7.85
N GLY A 155 11.80 1.39 -7.74
CA GLY A 155 10.87 1.90 -6.73
C GLY A 155 11.32 1.60 -5.30
N THR A 156 11.87 0.42 -5.03
CA THR A 156 12.41 0.06 -3.71
C THR A 156 13.61 0.91 -3.33
N CYS A 157 14.53 1.14 -4.27
CA CYS A 157 15.65 2.07 -4.09
C CYS A 157 15.15 3.48 -3.81
N GLY A 158 14.15 3.96 -4.56
CA GLY A 158 13.58 5.29 -4.35
C GLY A 158 12.89 5.42 -2.99
N ALA A 159 12.24 4.35 -2.55
CA ALA A 159 11.56 4.30 -1.28
C ALA A 159 12.55 4.33 -0.10
N ILE A 160 13.73 3.70 -0.23
CA ILE A 160 14.84 3.79 0.76
C ILE A 160 15.53 5.16 0.69
N PHE A 161 15.79 5.66 -0.52
CA PHE A 161 16.51 6.91 -0.76
C PHE A 161 15.72 8.13 -0.26
N GLY A 162 14.39 8.14 -0.37
CA GLY A 162 13.54 9.24 0.10
C GLY A 162 13.73 9.58 1.59
N PRO A 163 13.50 8.64 2.52
CA PRO A 163 13.69 8.89 3.95
C PRO A 163 15.16 9.11 4.33
N TRP A 164 16.11 8.47 3.65
CA TRP A 164 17.53 8.82 3.82
C TRP A 164 17.76 10.30 3.48
N LEU A 165 17.30 10.76 2.32
CA LEU A 165 17.44 12.12 1.87
C LEU A 165 16.74 13.11 2.82
N ALA A 166 15.52 12.79 3.29
CA ALA A 166 14.81 13.59 4.29
C ALA A 166 15.61 13.70 5.60
N SER A 167 16.18 12.59 6.08
CA SER A 167 16.94 12.57 7.34
C SER A 167 18.20 13.43 7.31
N VAL A 168 18.81 13.59 6.12
CA VAL A 168 20.01 14.40 5.89
C VAL A 168 19.65 15.86 5.61
N LEU A 169 18.67 16.12 4.75
CA LEU A 169 18.33 17.47 4.29
C LEU A 169 17.49 18.27 5.29
N VAL A 170 16.72 17.62 6.17
CA VAL A 170 15.85 18.38 7.07
C VAL A 170 16.62 19.31 8.02
N HIS A 171 17.82 18.94 8.47
CA HIS A 171 18.62 19.78 9.36
C HIS A 171 19.13 21.07 8.68
N PRO A 172 19.72 21.03 7.47
CA PRO A 172 20.23 22.24 6.82
C PRO A 172 19.14 23.10 6.14
N ILE A 173 18.06 22.51 5.62
CA ILE A 173 17.07 23.26 4.81
C ILE A 173 15.65 23.31 5.42
N GLY A 174 15.40 22.57 6.50
CA GLY A 174 14.10 22.53 7.19
C GLY A 174 13.06 21.65 6.50
N THR A 175 12.00 21.29 7.24
CA THR A 175 10.87 20.48 6.75
C THR A 175 10.16 21.12 5.55
N PRO A 176 9.86 22.43 5.51
CA PRO A 176 9.18 23.05 4.38
C PRO A 176 9.95 22.90 3.06
N ALA A 177 11.28 23.03 3.08
CA ALA A 177 12.08 22.95 1.85
C ALA A 177 12.13 21.55 1.25
N LEU A 178 11.85 20.49 2.04
CA LEU A 178 11.69 19.13 1.51
C LEU A 178 10.54 19.03 0.49
N LEU A 179 9.54 19.91 0.57
CA LEU A 179 8.44 19.97 -0.40
C LEU A 179 8.96 20.36 -1.79
N LEU A 180 9.90 21.30 -1.86
CA LEU A 180 10.53 21.71 -3.12
C LEU A 180 11.41 20.60 -3.69
N VAL A 181 12.15 19.89 -2.83
CA VAL A 181 12.96 18.73 -3.24
C VAL A 181 12.06 17.64 -3.83
N SER A 182 10.92 17.34 -3.19
CA SER A 182 9.92 16.40 -3.71
C SER A 182 9.35 16.85 -5.05
N ALA A 183 9.02 18.15 -5.19
CA ALA A 183 8.56 18.72 -6.46
C ALA A 183 9.60 18.55 -7.58
N GLY A 184 10.89 18.74 -7.27
CA GLY A 184 11.99 18.48 -8.21
C GLY A 184 12.03 17.03 -8.69
N PHE A 185 11.88 16.07 -7.78
CA PHE A 185 11.79 14.64 -8.15
C PHE A 185 10.55 14.31 -8.99
N LEU A 186 9.41 14.96 -8.73
CA LEU A 186 8.21 14.80 -9.57
C LEU A 186 8.42 15.33 -10.99
N MET A 187 9.12 16.47 -11.14
CA MET A 187 9.45 17.01 -12.45
C MET A 187 10.45 16.13 -13.19
N LEU A 188 11.45 15.58 -12.49
CA LEU A 188 12.38 14.60 -13.06
C LEU A 188 11.66 13.31 -13.49
N ALA A 189 10.71 12.83 -12.68
CA ALA A 189 9.83 11.73 -13.03
C ALA A 189 9.00 12.03 -14.27
N LEU A 190 8.45 13.24 -14.40
CA LEU A 190 7.69 13.65 -15.57
C LEU A 190 8.56 13.65 -16.84
N VAL A 191 9.80 14.15 -16.75
CA VAL A 191 10.76 14.09 -17.88
C VAL A 191 11.04 12.64 -18.25
N ALA A 192 11.31 11.76 -17.28
CA ALA A 192 11.54 10.34 -17.53
C ALA A 192 10.31 9.68 -18.19
N ALA A 193 9.09 9.98 -17.73
CA ALA A 193 7.85 9.48 -18.32
C ALA A 193 7.68 9.90 -19.78
N TRP A 194 8.02 11.15 -20.12
CA TRP A 194 8.00 11.65 -21.50
C TRP A 194 9.03 10.96 -22.38
N ILE A 195 10.24 10.70 -21.87
CA ILE A 195 11.26 9.98 -22.63
C ILE A 195 10.82 8.53 -22.87
N VAL A 196 10.28 7.85 -21.86
CA VAL A 196 9.69 6.50 -22.01
C VAL A 196 8.59 6.52 -23.06
N ALA A 197 7.69 7.50 -23.01
CA ALA A 197 6.60 7.64 -23.98
C ALA A 197 7.06 7.87 -25.42
N ARG A 198 8.21 8.53 -25.62
CA ARG A 198 8.81 8.74 -26.95
C ARG A 198 9.52 7.48 -27.46
N LEU A 199 10.19 6.75 -26.58
CA LEU A 199 10.93 5.52 -26.93
C LEU A 199 10.02 4.30 -27.08
N GLN A 200 8.85 4.31 -26.44
CA GLN A 200 7.81 3.29 -26.54
C GLN A 200 6.48 3.98 -26.93
N PRO A 201 6.25 4.22 -28.25
CA PRO A 201 5.02 4.82 -28.73
C PRO A 201 3.79 4.04 -28.28
N GLU A 202 2.67 4.73 -28.11
CA GLU A 202 1.39 4.10 -27.75
C GLU A 202 1.09 2.92 -28.68
N ARG A 203 0.90 1.74 -28.10
CA ARG A 203 0.38 0.59 -28.85
C ARG A 203 -1.02 0.96 -29.33
N ARG A 204 -1.21 1.08 -30.64
CA ARG A 204 -2.55 1.12 -31.23
C ARG A 204 -3.25 -0.18 -30.83
N GLN A 205 -4.31 -0.08 -30.04
CA GLN A 205 -5.13 -1.19 -29.55
C GLN A 205 -5.85 -1.99 -30.66
N GLY A 206 -5.41 -1.93 -31.91
CA GLY A 206 -6.05 -2.58 -33.06
C GLY A 206 -5.08 -3.26 -34.03
N ALA A 207 -3.86 -3.59 -33.61
CA ALA A 207 -2.90 -4.34 -34.45
C ALA A 207 -2.69 -5.80 -34.02
N ASP A 208 -3.25 -6.22 -32.87
CA ASP A 208 -3.18 -7.59 -32.32
C ASP A 208 -4.57 -8.27 -32.37
N GLU A 209 -5.51 -7.83 -33.23
CA GLU A 209 -6.79 -8.55 -33.44
C GLU A 209 -6.63 -9.84 -34.28
N ASP A 210 -5.48 -10.03 -34.92
CA ASP A 210 -5.19 -11.18 -35.81
C ASP A 210 -4.29 -12.27 -35.19
N ASP A 211 -3.99 -12.22 -33.88
CA ASP A 211 -3.26 -13.30 -33.19
C ASP A 211 -4.23 -14.32 -32.55
N PRO A 212 -4.37 -15.54 -33.11
CA PRO A 212 -5.32 -16.55 -32.63
C PRO A 212 -4.94 -17.16 -31.26
N GLU A 213 -3.70 -16.94 -30.80
CA GLU A 213 -3.19 -17.43 -29.52
C GLU A 213 -3.08 -16.32 -28.44
N ALA A 214 -3.45 -15.08 -28.77
CA ALA A 214 -3.50 -14.02 -27.78
C ALA A 214 -4.63 -14.32 -26.76
N PRO A 215 -4.31 -14.52 -25.46
CA PRO A 215 -5.36 -14.60 -24.45
C PRO A 215 -6.14 -13.28 -24.49
N PRO A 216 -7.49 -13.32 -24.45
CA PRO A 216 -8.31 -12.14 -24.64
C PRO A 216 -7.82 -11.04 -23.71
N ALA A 217 -7.53 -9.87 -24.30
CA ALA A 217 -7.09 -8.70 -23.57
C ALA A 217 -8.01 -8.53 -22.37
N VAL A 218 -7.52 -8.83 -21.17
CA VAL A 218 -8.24 -8.55 -19.94
C VAL A 218 -8.26 -7.03 -19.88
N SER A 219 -9.34 -6.45 -20.37
CA SER A 219 -9.63 -5.06 -20.17
C SER A 219 -9.66 -4.84 -18.66
N GLU A 220 -8.63 -4.20 -18.12
CA GLU A 220 -8.71 -3.54 -16.81
C GLU A 220 -9.84 -2.49 -16.81
N HIS A 221 -10.37 -2.17 -18.00
CA HIS A 221 -11.58 -1.39 -18.26
C HIS A 221 -12.81 -2.23 -18.57
N ALA A 222 -12.84 -3.52 -18.21
CA ALA A 222 -14.12 -4.12 -17.90
C ALA A 222 -14.61 -3.35 -16.68
N ILE A 223 -15.37 -2.28 -16.94
CA ILE A 223 -16.29 -1.68 -16.00
C ILE A 223 -17.21 -2.83 -15.61
N ILE A 224 -16.79 -3.61 -14.61
CA ILE A 224 -17.66 -4.53 -13.93
C ILE A 224 -18.57 -3.60 -13.14
N GLY A 225 -19.60 -3.13 -13.83
CA GLY A 225 -20.69 -2.37 -13.27
C GLY A 225 -21.23 -3.17 -12.08
N GLY A 226 -21.19 -2.52 -10.93
CA GLY A 226 -21.70 -3.04 -9.68
C GLY A 226 -21.58 -1.91 -8.68
N SER A 227 -22.69 -1.44 -8.15
CA SER A 227 -22.67 -0.38 -7.14
C SER A 227 -21.88 -0.89 -5.92
N ALA A 228 -21.18 -0.01 -5.20
CA ALA A 228 -20.52 -0.35 -3.94
C ALA A 228 -21.48 -1.04 -2.94
N TRP A 229 -22.79 -0.82 -3.13
CA TRP A 229 -23.91 -1.43 -2.43
C TRP A 229 -24.03 -2.96 -2.63
N GLU A 230 -23.68 -3.48 -3.81
CA GLU A 230 -23.73 -4.92 -4.07
C GLU A 230 -22.57 -5.65 -3.38
N GLY A 231 -21.38 -5.02 -3.32
CA GLY A 231 -20.26 -5.52 -2.52
C GLY A 231 -20.57 -5.55 -1.03
N LEU A 232 -21.24 -4.51 -0.52
CA LEU A 232 -21.76 -4.48 0.86
C LEU A 232 -22.69 -5.67 1.12
N ARG A 233 -23.68 -5.90 0.26
CA ARG A 233 -24.67 -6.98 0.41
C ARG A 233 -24.02 -8.37 0.37
N ALA A 234 -23.03 -8.58 -0.50
CA ALA A 234 -22.28 -9.83 -0.61
C ALA A 234 -21.53 -10.17 0.69
N VAL A 235 -20.87 -9.18 1.30
CA VAL A 235 -20.13 -9.37 2.57
C VAL A 235 -21.06 -9.77 3.70
N PHE A 236 -22.22 -9.12 3.84
CA PHE A 236 -23.17 -9.45 4.92
C PHE A 236 -23.94 -10.75 4.73
N ARG A 237 -24.03 -11.28 3.49
CA ARG A 237 -24.70 -12.57 3.22
C ARG A 237 -23.80 -13.77 3.46
N SER A 238 -22.47 -13.61 3.37
CA SER A 238 -21.52 -14.72 3.52
C SER A 238 -20.74 -14.63 4.82
N ARG A 239 -20.90 -15.62 5.71
CA ARG A 239 -20.10 -15.74 6.95
C ARG A 239 -18.60 -15.77 6.67
N TYR A 240 -18.19 -16.29 5.51
CA TYR A 240 -16.80 -16.34 5.09
C TYR A 240 -16.27 -14.95 4.71
N LEU A 241 -17.01 -14.19 3.88
CA LEU A 241 -16.63 -12.82 3.51
C LEU A 241 -16.66 -11.86 4.72
N LEU A 242 -17.62 -12.04 5.62
CA LEU A 242 -17.65 -11.31 6.90
C LEU A 242 -16.40 -11.60 7.74
N GLY A 243 -15.95 -12.86 7.77
CA GLY A 243 -14.69 -13.23 8.43
C GLY A 243 -13.48 -12.55 7.80
N ILE A 244 -13.40 -12.46 6.47
CA ILE A 244 -12.34 -11.72 5.77
C ILE A 244 -12.42 -10.22 6.11
N ALA A 245 -13.61 -9.63 6.10
CA ALA A 245 -13.81 -8.24 6.47
C ALA A 245 -13.36 -7.97 7.92
N ALA A 246 -13.74 -8.82 8.87
CA ALA A 246 -13.30 -8.74 10.27
C ALA A 246 -11.78 -8.86 10.41
N TYR A 247 -11.15 -9.77 9.66
CA TYR A 247 -9.69 -9.91 9.62
C TYR A 247 -9.02 -8.61 9.15
N VAL A 248 -9.59 -7.94 8.14
CA VAL A 248 -9.07 -6.67 7.62
C VAL A 248 -9.32 -5.50 8.58
N VAL A 249 -10.45 -5.45 9.27
CA VAL A 249 -10.71 -4.45 10.32
C VAL A 249 -9.68 -4.57 11.44
N ILE A 250 -9.45 -5.78 11.96
CA ILE A 250 -8.47 -5.99 13.03
C ILE A 250 -7.06 -5.63 12.55
N LEU A 251 -6.70 -6.02 11.32
CA LEU A 251 -5.43 -5.61 10.71
C LEU A 251 -5.27 -4.07 10.67
N ALA A 252 -6.30 -3.34 10.25
CA ALA A 252 -6.27 -1.88 10.18
C ALA A 252 -6.16 -1.23 11.57
N ILE A 253 -6.91 -1.74 12.56
CA ILE A 253 -6.83 -1.29 13.96
C ILE A 253 -5.42 -1.52 14.52
N MET A 254 -4.85 -2.72 14.35
CA MET A 254 -3.50 -3.04 14.82
C MET A 254 -2.43 -2.19 14.14
N ALA A 255 -2.53 -1.99 12.81
CA ALA A 255 -1.63 -1.10 12.09
C ALA A 255 -1.73 0.35 12.59
N THR A 256 -2.95 0.79 12.94
CA THR A 256 -3.21 2.12 13.49
C THR A 256 -2.62 2.27 14.90
N PHE A 257 -2.74 1.26 15.76
CA PHE A 257 -2.10 1.27 17.08
C PHE A 257 -0.58 1.37 16.97
N ILE A 258 0.05 0.61 16.07
CA ILE A 258 1.50 0.71 15.81
C ILE A 258 1.88 2.13 15.37
N TYR A 259 1.10 2.71 14.45
CA TYR A 259 1.30 4.07 13.97
C TYR A 259 1.21 5.11 15.10
N PHE A 260 0.16 5.07 15.93
CA PHE A 260 0.02 6.03 17.03
C PHE A 260 1.08 5.85 18.12
N THR A 261 1.47 4.61 18.44
CA THR A 261 2.60 4.33 19.33
C THR A 261 3.88 4.98 18.81
N ARG A 262 4.15 4.87 17.50
CA ARG A 262 5.28 5.54 16.86
C ARG A 262 5.22 7.06 17.01
N LEU A 263 4.06 7.66 16.75
CA LEU A 263 3.87 9.09 16.91
C LEU A 263 4.13 9.54 18.36
N GLN A 264 3.61 8.81 19.34
CA GLN A 264 3.80 9.09 20.77
C GLN A 264 5.27 8.98 21.18
N MET A 265 5.95 7.90 20.79
CA MET A 265 7.36 7.69 21.13
C MET A 265 8.27 8.75 20.51
N VAL A 266 8.01 9.18 19.27
CA VAL A 266 8.78 10.26 18.63
C VAL A 266 8.43 11.63 19.24
N ALA A 267 7.15 11.89 19.54
CA ALA A 267 6.72 13.13 20.18
C ALA A 267 7.35 13.31 21.56
N ALA A 268 7.60 12.22 22.29
CA ALA A 268 8.27 12.24 23.60
C ALA A 268 9.76 12.62 23.53
N LEU A 269 10.40 12.59 22.36
CA LEU A 269 11.81 12.97 22.19
C LEU A 269 12.01 14.49 22.04
N GLY A 270 10.97 15.21 21.62
CA GLY A 270 11.04 16.65 21.37
C GLY A 270 9.86 17.20 20.59
N ASP A 271 9.64 18.51 20.68
CA ASP A 271 8.52 19.22 20.07
C ASP A 271 8.84 19.86 18.71
N ASP A 272 10.12 20.00 18.37
CA ASP A 272 10.55 20.59 17.11
C ASP A 272 10.14 19.75 15.89
N VAL A 273 9.62 20.43 14.86
CA VAL A 273 9.06 19.80 13.66
C VAL A 273 10.17 19.17 12.81
N ASP A 274 11.29 19.85 12.67
CA ASP A 274 12.42 19.38 11.87
C ASP A 274 13.10 18.17 12.53
N PHE A 275 13.23 18.21 13.84
CA PHE A 275 13.68 17.07 14.66
C PHE A 275 12.75 15.87 14.52
N ARG A 276 11.43 16.07 14.62
CA ARG A 276 10.42 15.00 14.41
C ARG A 276 10.49 14.41 13.01
N THR A 277 10.57 15.27 11.99
CA THR A 277 10.74 14.86 10.59
C THR A 277 12.01 14.01 10.42
N ALA A 278 13.14 14.42 11.03
CA ALA A 278 14.38 13.65 10.98
C ALA A 278 14.24 12.25 11.61
N TRP A 279 13.61 12.16 12.77
CA TRP A 279 13.40 10.88 13.44
C TRP A 279 12.45 9.96 12.68
N PHE A 280 11.33 10.50 12.17
CA PHE A 280 10.45 9.72 11.30
C PHE A 280 11.17 9.23 10.05
N ALA A 281 12.02 10.06 9.45
CA ALA A 281 12.82 9.70 8.28
C ALA A 281 13.82 8.58 8.58
N ARG A 282 14.49 8.63 9.74
CA ARG A 282 15.40 7.57 10.21
C ARG A 282 14.67 6.26 10.49
N ILE A 283 13.52 6.32 11.19
CA ILE A 283 12.71 5.13 11.45
C ILE A 283 12.26 4.52 10.11
N ASP A 284 11.73 5.32 9.19
CA ASP A 284 11.32 4.84 7.87
C ASP A 284 12.48 4.22 7.07
N LEU A 285 13.67 4.80 7.11
CA LEU A 285 14.86 4.26 6.48
C LEU A 285 15.22 2.88 7.04
N ILE A 286 15.37 2.78 8.37
CA ILE A 286 15.76 1.53 9.05
C ILE A 286 14.69 0.46 8.82
N THR A 287 13.41 0.81 8.98
CA THR A 287 12.29 -0.10 8.76
C THR A 287 12.25 -0.61 7.33
N GLN A 288 12.58 0.21 6.32
CA GLN A 288 12.62 -0.24 4.93
C GLN A 288 13.80 -1.15 4.64
N LEU A 289 14.99 -0.83 5.12
CA LEU A 289 16.18 -1.69 5.00
C LEU A 289 15.95 -3.04 5.69
N ALA A 290 15.43 -3.01 6.92
CA ALA A 290 15.11 -4.21 7.68
C ALA A 290 14.00 -5.02 7.00
N THR A 291 12.97 -4.37 6.45
CA THR A 291 11.96 -5.11 5.68
C THR A 291 12.55 -5.75 4.44
N LEU A 292 13.38 -5.04 3.68
CA LEU A 292 14.00 -5.59 2.47
C LEU A 292 14.85 -6.81 2.80
N PHE A 293 15.66 -6.71 3.86
CA PHE A 293 16.45 -7.83 4.37
C PHE A 293 15.56 -9.02 4.76
N MET A 294 14.51 -8.77 5.56
CA MET A 294 13.57 -9.81 5.96
C MET A 294 12.83 -10.42 4.76
N GLN A 295 12.47 -9.63 3.74
CA GLN A 295 11.84 -10.12 2.52
C GLN A 295 12.79 -11.06 1.76
N ALA A 296 14.07 -10.71 1.63
CA ALA A 296 15.06 -11.56 0.97
C ALA A 296 15.23 -12.92 1.69
N VAL A 297 15.23 -12.92 3.03
CA VAL A 297 15.39 -14.13 3.84
C VAL A 297 14.09 -14.98 3.86
N VAL A 298 12.95 -14.34 4.13
CA VAL A 298 11.67 -15.00 4.43
C VAL A 298 10.93 -15.44 3.17
N ALA A 299 10.90 -14.62 2.11
CA ALA A 299 10.07 -14.88 0.93
C ALA A 299 10.48 -16.17 0.19
N GLY A 300 11.76 -16.55 0.24
CA GLY A 300 12.27 -17.78 -0.38
C GLY A 300 12.00 -19.07 0.43
N HIS A 301 11.97 -18.99 1.76
CA HIS A 301 11.99 -20.17 2.63
C HIS A 301 10.64 -20.53 3.24
N VAL A 302 9.79 -19.54 3.52
CA VAL A 302 8.64 -19.72 4.41
C VAL A 302 7.35 -20.05 3.65
N MET A 303 7.16 -19.49 2.46
CA MET A 303 5.89 -19.60 1.74
C MET A 303 5.58 -21.02 1.21
N ARG A 304 6.60 -21.86 0.99
CA ARG A 304 6.39 -23.24 0.54
C ARG A 304 6.00 -24.21 1.66
N ARG A 305 6.18 -23.86 2.94
CA ARG A 305 6.09 -24.83 4.05
C ARG A 305 4.92 -24.60 5.01
N LEU A 306 4.40 -23.38 5.17
CA LEU A 306 3.49 -23.06 6.27
C LEU A 306 1.99 -23.19 5.96
N GLY A 307 1.59 -23.31 4.69
CA GLY A 307 0.17 -23.35 4.32
C GLY A 307 -0.60 -22.06 4.66
N VAL A 308 -1.80 -21.90 4.10
CA VAL A 308 -2.60 -20.66 4.24
C VAL A 308 -2.96 -20.32 5.71
N PRO A 309 -3.44 -21.27 6.55
CA PRO A 309 -3.89 -20.94 7.91
C PRO A 309 -2.79 -20.40 8.81
N LEU A 310 -1.61 -21.03 8.81
CA LEU A 310 -0.49 -20.61 9.66
C LEU A 310 0.12 -19.29 9.16
N THR A 311 0.16 -19.11 7.83
CA THR A 311 0.65 -17.87 7.22
C THR A 311 -0.21 -16.67 7.62
N LEU A 312 -1.53 -16.83 7.70
CA LEU A 312 -2.45 -15.78 8.17
C LEU A 312 -2.32 -15.49 9.67
N ALA A 313 -1.89 -16.47 10.47
CA ALA A 313 -1.69 -16.34 11.92
C ALA A 313 -0.36 -15.66 12.30
N LEU A 314 0.66 -15.73 11.43
CA LEU A 314 1.99 -15.16 11.69
C LEU A 314 1.96 -13.65 11.97
N LEU A 315 1.13 -12.91 11.24
CA LEU A 315 1.04 -11.46 11.40
C LEU A 315 0.47 -11.07 12.78
N PRO A 316 -0.69 -11.62 13.24
CA PRO A 316 -1.14 -11.40 14.61
C PRO A 316 -0.13 -11.83 15.67
N VAL A 317 0.57 -12.96 15.50
CA VAL A 317 1.62 -13.38 16.45
C VAL A 317 2.74 -12.33 16.53
N THR A 318 3.15 -11.79 15.39
CA THR A 318 4.15 -10.70 15.31
C THR A 318 3.65 -9.47 16.07
N VAL A 319 2.36 -9.14 15.95
CA VAL A 319 1.74 -8.02 16.67
C VAL A 319 1.70 -8.26 18.18
N SER A 320 1.29 -9.44 18.63
CA SER A 320 1.30 -9.78 20.06
C SER A 320 2.70 -9.66 20.66
N LEU A 321 3.70 -10.28 20.02
CA LEU A 321 5.09 -10.22 20.50
C LEU A 321 5.64 -8.79 20.48
N GLY A 322 5.31 -8.02 19.45
CA GLY A 322 5.71 -6.61 19.33
C GLY A 322 5.16 -5.75 20.47
N PHE A 323 3.86 -5.83 20.75
CA PHE A 323 3.25 -5.06 21.86
C PHE A 323 3.70 -5.54 23.24
N ILE A 324 3.90 -6.85 23.45
CA ILE A 324 4.48 -7.37 24.69
C ILE A 324 5.90 -6.83 24.88
N GLY A 325 6.74 -6.89 23.84
CA GLY A 325 8.09 -6.36 23.88
C GLY A 325 8.12 -4.86 24.16
N LEU A 326 7.21 -4.09 23.56
CA LEU A 326 7.05 -2.66 23.83
C LEU A 326 6.58 -2.38 25.26
N ALA A 327 5.66 -3.18 25.81
CA ALA A 327 5.19 -3.01 27.18
C ALA A 327 6.28 -3.29 28.23
N ILE A 328 7.19 -4.23 27.94
CA ILE A 328 8.29 -4.60 28.84
C ILE A 328 9.46 -3.60 28.75
N VAL A 329 9.88 -3.28 27.52
CA VAL A 329 11.14 -2.54 27.27
C VAL A 329 10.91 -1.06 26.99
N GLY A 330 9.79 -0.69 26.35
CA GLY A 330 9.42 0.71 26.12
C GLY A 330 10.38 1.51 25.22
N SER A 331 11.15 0.88 24.33
CA SER A 331 12.19 1.56 23.54
C SER A 331 11.87 1.71 22.06
N LEU A 332 12.43 2.76 21.43
CA LEU A 332 12.35 2.98 19.97
C LEU A 332 12.96 1.84 19.16
N ALA A 333 14.02 1.21 19.67
CA ALA A 333 14.65 0.09 18.99
C ALA A 333 13.68 -1.10 18.85
N VAL A 334 12.92 -1.40 19.91
CA VAL A 334 11.87 -2.44 19.88
C VAL A 334 10.73 -2.05 18.94
N LEU A 335 10.32 -0.77 18.92
CA LEU A 335 9.32 -0.28 17.98
C LEU A 335 9.77 -0.46 16.53
N ILE A 336 11.01 -0.06 16.20
CA ILE A 336 11.56 -0.17 14.85
C ILE A 336 11.63 -1.64 14.41
N ALA A 337 12.12 -2.53 15.30
CA ALA A 337 12.17 -3.97 15.04
C ALA A 337 10.77 -4.55 14.83
N PHE A 338 9.80 -4.13 15.64
CA PHE A 338 8.41 -4.51 15.51
C PHE A 338 7.80 -4.04 14.18
N GLU A 339 7.92 -2.76 13.83
CA GLU A 339 7.42 -2.22 12.56
C GLU A 339 8.04 -2.91 11.34
N ALA A 340 9.35 -3.14 11.38
CA ALA A 340 10.06 -3.83 10.31
C ALA A 340 9.54 -5.26 10.12
N THR A 341 9.41 -6.01 11.22
CA THR A 341 8.93 -7.39 11.18
C THR A 341 7.47 -7.44 10.73
N PHE A 342 6.62 -6.55 11.27
CA PHE A 342 5.22 -6.41 10.86
C PHE A 342 5.10 -6.16 9.36
N ARG A 343 5.81 -5.15 8.82
CA ARG A 343 5.76 -4.82 7.38
C ARG A 343 6.33 -5.93 6.52
N ALA A 344 7.36 -6.63 6.97
CA ALA A 344 7.94 -7.76 6.24
C ALA A 344 6.96 -8.93 6.14
N VAL A 345 6.42 -9.38 7.27
CA VAL A 345 5.43 -10.47 7.32
C VAL A 345 4.17 -10.08 6.54
N GLN A 346 3.70 -8.83 6.71
CA GLN A 346 2.52 -8.33 6.02
C GLN A 346 2.70 -8.38 4.49
N ARG A 347 3.83 -7.87 3.99
CA ARG A 347 4.09 -7.78 2.55
C ARG A 347 4.45 -9.11 1.91
N ALA A 348 5.34 -9.88 2.54
CA ALA A 348 5.88 -11.11 1.96
C ALA A 348 4.94 -12.31 2.08
N LEU A 349 4.12 -12.37 3.13
CA LEU A 349 3.41 -13.58 3.51
C LEU A 349 1.89 -13.35 3.61
N MET A 350 1.46 -12.40 4.44
CA MET A 350 0.03 -12.21 4.70
C MET A 350 -0.73 -11.76 3.46
N ARG A 351 -0.20 -10.78 2.70
CA ARG A 351 -0.85 -10.29 1.47
C ARG A 351 -1.13 -11.43 0.47
N PRO A 352 -0.13 -12.23 0.04
CA PRO A 352 -0.38 -13.41 -0.79
C PRO A 352 -1.37 -14.41 -0.17
N ALA A 353 -1.23 -14.73 1.12
CA ALA A 353 -2.13 -15.68 1.78
C ALA A 353 -3.59 -15.20 1.80
N ARG A 354 -3.80 -13.88 1.95
CA ARG A 354 -5.12 -13.25 1.89
C ARG A 354 -5.71 -13.30 0.48
N GLU A 355 -4.90 -13.17 -0.56
CA GLU A 355 -5.38 -13.33 -1.94
C GLU A 355 -5.93 -14.75 -2.18
N THR A 356 -5.31 -15.76 -1.60
CA THR A 356 -5.77 -17.16 -1.67
C THR A 356 -7.15 -17.36 -1.03
N LEU A 357 -7.55 -16.54 -0.05
CA LEU A 357 -8.90 -16.61 0.52
C LEU A 357 -10.00 -16.28 -0.51
N TYR A 358 -9.68 -15.45 -1.51
CA TYR A 358 -10.64 -15.07 -2.54
C TYR A 358 -10.73 -16.07 -3.71
N THR A 359 -9.92 -17.14 -3.73
CA THR A 359 -9.95 -18.12 -4.85
C THR A 359 -11.14 -19.07 -4.81
N VAL A 360 -11.75 -19.25 -3.64
CA VAL A 360 -12.93 -20.11 -3.43
C VAL A 360 -14.25 -19.36 -3.47
N VAL A 361 -14.20 -18.07 -3.80
CA VAL A 361 -15.36 -17.19 -3.88
C VAL A 361 -15.71 -16.98 -5.35
N SER A 362 -17.01 -16.79 -5.66
CA SER A 362 -17.47 -16.50 -7.02
C SER A 362 -16.73 -15.29 -7.60
N ARG A 363 -16.55 -15.26 -8.92
CA ARG A 363 -15.82 -14.16 -9.58
C ARG A 363 -16.46 -12.80 -9.27
N GLU A 364 -17.79 -12.73 -9.32
CA GLU A 364 -18.56 -11.53 -9.02
C GLU A 364 -18.37 -11.05 -7.57
N ASP A 365 -18.57 -11.95 -6.60
CA ASP A 365 -18.41 -11.62 -5.18
C ASP A 365 -16.96 -11.24 -4.85
N LYS A 366 -15.98 -11.89 -5.50
CA LYS A 366 -14.56 -11.56 -5.34
C LYS A 366 -14.30 -10.11 -5.70
N TYR A 367 -14.68 -9.64 -6.90
CA TYR A 367 -14.37 -8.27 -7.33
C TYR A 367 -15.12 -7.23 -6.49
N LYS A 368 -16.43 -7.43 -6.29
CA LYS A 368 -17.28 -6.48 -5.55
C LYS A 368 -16.90 -6.39 -4.07
N SER A 369 -16.75 -7.54 -3.42
CA SER A 369 -16.43 -7.58 -1.98
C SER A 369 -15.00 -7.16 -1.70
N LYS A 370 -14.03 -7.54 -2.55
CA LYS A 370 -12.63 -7.16 -2.36
C LYS A 370 -12.44 -5.65 -2.47
N ALA A 371 -13.01 -5.01 -3.49
CA ALA A 371 -12.92 -3.56 -3.65
C ALA A 371 -13.55 -2.83 -2.45
N PHE A 372 -14.71 -3.32 -1.99
CA PHE A 372 -15.39 -2.79 -0.80
C PHE A 372 -14.54 -2.98 0.48
N ILE A 373 -13.99 -4.18 0.70
CA ILE A 373 -13.18 -4.48 1.88
C ILE A 373 -11.87 -3.67 1.90
N ASP A 374 -11.13 -3.66 0.79
CA ASP A 374 -9.83 -2.99 0.72
C ASP A 374 -9.95 -1.45 0.76
N THR A 375 -11.10 -0.89 0.36
CA THR A 375 -11.32 0.56 0.35
C THR A 375 -12.10 1.04 1.58
N PHE A 376 -13.33 0.57 1.78
CA PHE A 376 -14.22 1.09 2.81
C PHE A 376 -13.93 0.47 4.18
N ILE A 377 -13.86 -0.86 4.25
CA ILE A 377 -13.67 -1.56 5.53
C ILE A 377 -12.28 -1.27 6.12
N TYR A 378 -11.24 -1.25 5.29
CA TYR A 378 -9.90 -0.88 5.75
C TYR A 378 -9.86 0.55 6.32
N ARG A 379 -10.45 1.53 5.62
CA ARG A 379 -10.49 2.93 6.07
C ARG A 379 -11.38 3.13 7.29
N ALA A 380 -12.51 2.43 7.37
CA ALA A 380 -13.33 2.42 8.58
C ALA A 380 -12.55 1.83 9.77
N GLY A 381 -11.76 0.78 9.53
CA GLY A 381 -10.84 0.21 10.52
C GLY A 381 -9.75 1.18 10.96
N ASP A 382 -9.16 1.96 10.04
CA ASP A 382 -8.19 3.03 10.36
C ASP A 382 -8.81 4.07 11.31
N VAL A 383 -10.02 4.56 10.99
CA VAL A 383 -10.73 5.54 11.83
C VAL A 383 -11.11 4.93 13.18
N ALA A 384 -11.67 3.72 13.20
CA ALA A 384 -12.04 3.02 14.44
C ALA A 384 -10.81 2.79 15.33
N GLY A 385 -9.68 2.39 14.74
CA GLY A 385 -8.42 2.22 15.45
C GLY A 385 -7.90 3.53 16.03
N ALA A 386 -7.95 4.63 15.29
CA ALA A 386 -7.52 5.94 15.76
C ALA A 386 -8.37 6.43 16.94
N GLN A 387 -9.68 6.21 16.90
CA GLN A 387 -10.59 6.57 17.99
C GLN A 387 -10.43 5.67 19.21
N ALA A 388 -10.27 4.35 19.00
CA ALA A 388 -10.04 3.39 20.07
C ALA A 388 -8.71 3.66 20.81
N GLU A 389 -7.64 3.91 20.05
CA GLU A 389 -6.36 4.32 20.62
C GLU A 389 -6.50 5.63 21.40
N GLY A 390 -7.28 6.59 20.89
CA GLY A 390 -7.51 7.84 21.60
C GLY A 390 -8.31 7.74 22.88
N LEU A 391 -9.30 6.85 22.92
CA LEU A 391 -10.00 6.54 24.14
C LEU A 391 -9.04 5.95 25.19
N LEU A 392 -8.20 5.00 24.79
CA LEU A 392 -7.19 4.41 25.68
C LEU A 392 -6.20 5.48 26.17
N GLY A 393 -5.69 6.34 25.28
CA GLY A 393 -4.78 7.42 25.66
C GLY A 393 -5.38 8.40 26.68
N ARG A 394 -6.67 8.76 26.55
CA ARG A 394 -7.36 9.66 27.49
C ARG A 394 -7.57 9.04 28.88
N LEU A 395 -7.60 7.72 28.98
CA LEU A 395 -7.69 7.00 30.25
C LEU A 395 -6.33 6.93 30.98
N GLY A 396 -5.30 7.64 30.50
CA GLY A 396 -3.95 7.63 31.11
C GLY A 396 -3.22 6.28 30.97
N MET A 397 -3.76 5.43 30.11
CA MET A 397 -3.36 4.04 29.93
C MET A 397 -2.16 3.99 28.96
N GLY A 398 -0.94 3.92 29.49
CA GLY A 398 0.30 3.83 28.71
C GLY A 398 0.46 2.53 27.91
N LEU A 399 1.68 2.25 27.42
CA LEU A 399 1.98 1.09 26.55
C LEU A 399 1.46 -0.25 27.09
N ALA A 400 1.48 -0.46 28.42
CA ALA A 400 0.99 -1.68 29.05
C ALA A 400 -0.52 -1.91 28.83
N ALA A 401 -1.32 -0.85 28.84
CA ALA A 401 -2.75 -0.94 28.63
C ALA A 401 -3.11 -1.00 27.13
N LEU A 402 -2.32 -0.34 26.26
CA LEU A 402 -2.44 -0.60 24.83
C LEU A 402 -2.14 -2.08 24.51
N ALA A 403 -1.12 -2.66 25.14
CA ALA A 403 -0.80 -4.08 25.02
C ALA A 403 -1.90 -4.99 25.59
N SER A 404 -2.55 -4.61 26.70
CA SER A 404 -3.65 -5.41 27.28
C SER A 404 -4.87 -5.49 26.38
N VAL A 405 -5.07 -4.54 25.46
CA VAL A 405 -6.11 -4.60 24.42
C VAL A 405 -5.59 -5.24 23.14
N ALA A 406 -4.38 -4.87 22.71
CA ALA A 406 -3.80 -5.33 21.45
C ALA A 406 -3.52 -6.85 21.46
N VAL A 407 -3.04 -7.40 22.57
CA VAL A 407 -2.67 -8.83 22.66
C VAL A 407 -3.90 -9.75 22.58
N PRO A 408 -4.99 -9.56 23.36
CA PRO A 408 -6.21 -10.35 23.19
C PRO A 408 -6.82 -10.21 21.80
N LEU A 409 -6.82 -8.99 21.25
CA LEU A 409 -7.34 -8.74 19.91
C LEU A 409 -6.49 -9.44 18.83
N ALA A 410 -5.17 -9.48 18.99
CA ALA A 410 -4.27 -10.23 18.12
C ALA A 410 -4.43 -11.76 18.27
N ILE A 411 -4.75 -12.27 19.46
CA ILE A 411 -5.09 -13.70 19.65
C ILE A 411 -6.39 -14.04 18.92
N ALA A 412 -7.43 -13.22 19.08
CA ALA A 412 -8.69 -13.36 18.34
C ALA A 412 -8.46 -13.30 16.82
N TRP A 413 -7.57 -12.40 16.38
CA TRP A 413 -7.19 -12.28 14.98
C TRP A 413 -6.43 -13.51 14.45
N ALA A 414 -5.53 -14.10 15.25
CA ALA A 414 -4.86 -15.35 14.90
C ALA A 414 -5.84 -16.51 14.75
N MET A 415 -6.77 -16.66 15.71
CA MET A 415 -7.83 -17.69 15.65
C MET A 415 -8.69 -17.52 14.41
N LEU A 416 -9.07 -16.27 14.08
CA LEU A 416 -9.83 -15.95 12.87
C LEU A 416 -9.05 -16.29 11.59
N GLY A 417 -7.76 -15.95 11.53
CA GLY A 417 -6.88 -16.29 10.41
C GLY A 417 -6.75 -17.80 10.18
N ILE A 418 -6.61 -18.58 11.26
CA ILE A 418 -6.57 -20.04 11.20
C ILE A 418 -7.91 -20.59 10.71
N TRP A 419 -9.03 -20.09 11.25
CA TRP A 419 -10.37 -20.50 10.82
C TRP A 419 -10.63 -20.19 9.34
N LEU A 420 -10.25 -18.99 8.87
CA LEU A 420 -10.37 -18.59 7.46
C LEU A 420 -9.56 -19.50 6.54
N GLY A 421 -8.30 -19.77 6.89
CA GLY A 421 -7.43 -20.64 6.10
C GLY A 421 -7.95 -22.08 6.05
N ARG A 422 -8.47 -22.62 7.16
CA ARG A 422 -9.06 -23.97 7.20
C ARG A 422 -10.34 -24.05 6.38
N THR A 423 -11.19 -23.02 6.48
CA THR A 423 -12.44 -22.93 5.69
C THR A 423 -12.14 -22.83 4.20
N GLN A 424 -11.15 -22.02 3.80
CA GLN A 424 -10.70 -21.93 2.41
C GLN A 424 -10.28 -23.29 1.87
N ARG A 425 -9.47 -24.03 2.63
CA ARG A 425 -9.00 -25.35 2.23
C ARG A 425 -10.16 -26.34 2.03
N ARG A 426 -11.11 -26.38 2.98
CA ARG A 426 -12.31 -27.23 2.88
C ARG A 426 -13.17 -26.90 1.65
N LEU A 427 -13.37 -25.61 1.36
CA LEU A 427 -14.14 -25.17 0.20
C LEU A 427 -13.42 -25.50 -1.13
N ALA A 428 -12.09 -25.41 -1.15
CA ALA A 428 -11.29 -25.79 -2.31
C ALA A 428 -11.34 -27.30 -2.57
N GLU A 429 -11.23 -28.13 -1.52
CA GLU A 429 -11.34 -29.59 -1.61
C GLU A 429 -12.74 -30.03 -2.07
N GLY A 430 -13.81 -29.44 -1.52
CA GLY A 430 -15.18 -29.75 -1.92
C GLY A 430 -15.58 -29.26 -3.32
N ALA A 431 -14.85 -28.32 -3.91
CA ALA A 431 -15.02 -27.92 -5.31
C ALA A 431 -14.26 -28.83 -6.29
N ALA A 432 -13.28 -29.60 -5.81
CA ALA A 432 -12.45 -30.49 -6.61
C ALA A 432 -13.02 -31.91 -6.72
N GLU A 433 -13.98 -32.31 -5.88
CA GLU A 433 -14.73 -33.55 -6.07
C GLU A 433 -15.67 -33.41 -7.28
N PRO A 434 -15.52 -34.23 -8.33
CA PRO A 434 -16.51 -34.28 -9.40
C PRO A 434 -17.82 -34.73 -8.77
N ARG A 435 -18.92 -34.01 -9.03
CA ARG A 435 -20.26 -34.56 -8.83
C ARG A 435 -20.32 -35.84 -9.67
N THR A 436 -20.08 -36.98 -9.04
CA THR A 436 -20.38 -38.29 -9.63
C THR A 436 -21.86 -38.25 -9.97
N VAL A 437 -22.15 -38.18 -11.27
CA VAL A 437 -23.49 -38.32 -11.81
C VAL A 437 -23.92 -39.75 -11.48
N SER A 438 -24.50 -39.92 -10.29
CA SER A 438 -25.25 -41.11 -9.92
C SER A 438 -26.55 -41.06 -10.72
N GLY A 439 -26.55 -41.69 -11.90
CA GLY A 439 -27.73 -41.71 -12.75
C GLY A 439 -27.51 -42.07 -14.20
N LEU A 440 -26.65 -43.05 -14.51
CA LEU A 440 -26.76 -43.78 -15.77
C LEU A 440 -26.72 -45.27 -15.43
N GLU A 441 -27.90 -45.87 -15.32
CA GLU A 441 -28.06 -47.32 -15.36
C GLU A 441 -27.45 -47.87 -16.66
N PRO A 442 -26.77 -49.03 -16.64
CA PRO A 442 -26.33 -49.66 -17.87
C PRO A 442 -27.56 -50.16 -18.62
N VAL A 443 -27.80 -49.63 -19.81
CA VAL A 443 -28.76 -50.21 -20.76
C VAL A 443 -28.25 -51.61 -21.10
N GLU A 444 -28.95 -52.62 -20.59
CA GLU A 444 -28.86 -54.00 -21.05
C GLU A 444 -29.06 -54.04 -22.57
N GLN A 445 -28.01 -54.43 -23.30
CA GLN A 445 -28.16 -54.88 -24.68
C GLN A 445 -28.89 -56.23 -24.67
N ARG A 446 -30.22 -56.19 -24.85
CA ARG A 446 -31.00 -57.33 -25.31
C ARG A 446 -31.16 -57.29 -26.82
N ARG A 447 -30.62 -58.35 -27.44
CA ARG A 447 -30.83 -58.91 -28.78
C ARG A 447 -30.11 -58.27 -29.96
#